data_AF-A0A1A9VJH0-F1
#
_entry.id   AF-A0A1A9VJH0-F1
#
_cell.length_a   1.000
_cell.length_b   1.000
_cell.length_c   1.000
_cell.angle_alpha   90.00
_cell.angle_beta   90.00
_cell.angle_gamma   90.00
#
_symmetry.space_group_name_H-M   'P 1'
#
loop_
_entity.id
_entity.type
_entity.pdbx_description
1 polymer ?
#
loop_
_entity_poly.entity_id
_entity_poly.type
_entity_poly.pdbx_seq_one_letter_code
_entity_poly.pdbx_strand_id
1 'polypeptide(L)'
;MYPKGREGSAVMPLLYLVQEQCGWVSESAMRYVADMLHIPHIRVYEVANFYTMYNLKPVGKYLIQICRTTPCWLCNSEEVLNTFKKKLGINIGETTKDNLFTLKEVECLGACVNAPVVQINNDFYENLTPEKIIKQSGSAKVGTIKTPNGSVETPAFIFCATKAAIKAADIERISEAGTQIILSNTYHLMLQPGENTVAKLGGLHKMMGWNGPMLTDSGGYQIFSLGHGSVSEEIKGIRKKQKTLIKINEDGAIFRSYINGKTYCLTPENSIQIQRKLGADLILVLDECTPFHISKEYTAKSMLMSHKWAERSLNEFEKNNNGKQALYGISQGGVYQDLRRESCNFINDLPFFGQAIGGSLGQSKEQMYDVVSFTMDHLKKDRPTHLLGIGGIVDIFRGVSLGIDTFDCVHPTRLARHGGALIKVKNRDSISSKCKEHINLRNQQFELDNNPIESDCLCFTCRKHSRAYIHHLLKAKELLAYTLVTIHNVFFMNKLMASIRQAILDDRLDQEKNNWISEIPLHFDLASL
;
A
#
# COMPACT_ATOMS: atom_id res chain seq x y z
N MET A 1 -12.50 -29.32 27.21
CA MET A 1 -12.15 -30.51 28.03
C MET A 1 -12.94 -31.68 27.48
N TYR A 2 -12.25 -32.76 27.14
CA TYR A 2 -12.88 -33.97 26.59
C TYR A 2 -13.68 -34.71 27.67
N PRO A 3 -14.78 -35.39 27.32
CA PRO A 3 -15.53 -36.21 28.26
C PRO A 3 -14.64 -37.28 28.91
N LYS A 4 -14.87 -37.57 30.19
CA LYS A 4 -14.14 -38.60 30.95
C LYS A 4 -14.27 -39.96 30.25
N GLY A 5 -13.15 -40.63 29.98
CA GLY A 5 -13.08 -41.87 29.19
C GLY A 5 -13.00 -41.67 27.66
N ARG A 6 -12.95 -40.43 27.16
CA ARG A 6 -12.76 -40.07 25.74
C ARG A 6 -11.53 -39.22 25.48
N GLU A 7 -10.59 -39.20 26.43
CA GLU A 7 -9.34 -38.43 26.40
C GLU A 7 -8.50 -38.76 25.16
N GLY A 8 -8.57 -39.98 24.65
CA GLY A 8 -7.91 -40.38 23.39
C GLY A 8 -8.35 -39.57 22.16
N SER A 9 -9.52 -38.92 22.19
CA SER A 9 -9.96 -38.02 21.11
C SER A 9 -9.15 -36.71 21.06
N ALA A 10 -8.40 -36.41 22.13
CA ALA A 10 -7.53 -35.24 22.21
C ALA A 10 -6.18 -35.45 21.50
N VAL A 11 -5.83 -36.69 21.13
CA VAL A 11 -4.54 -37.00 20.51
C VAL A 11 -4.31 -36.17 19.26
N MET A 12 -5.28 -36.13 18.34
CA MET A 12 -5.14 -35.40 17.09
C MET A 12 -4.89 -33.89 17.29
N PRO A 13 -5.73 -33.13 18.03
CA PRO A 13 -5.48 -31.71 18.23
C PRO A 13 -4.22 -31.41 19.06
N LEU A 14 -3.83 -32.29 19.99
CA LEU A 14 -2.57 -32.11 20.73
C LEU A 14 -1.34 -32.31 19.83
N LEU A 15 -1.36 -33.32 18.96
CA LEU A 15 -0.31 -33.51 17.96
C LEU A 15 -0.27 -32.34 16.96
N TYR A 16 -1.43 -31.76 16.63
CA TYR A 16 -1.49 -30.58 15.77
C TYR A 16 -0.85 -29.37 16.44
N LEU A 17 -1.12 -29.12 17.72
CA LEU A 17 -0.50 -28.05 18.49
C LEU A 17 1.02 -28.23 18.62
N VAL A 18 1.48 -29.47 18.84
CA VAL A 18 2.92 -29.81 18.85
C VAL A 18 3.54 -29.44 17.50
N GLN A 19 2.92 -29.83 16.40
CA GLN A 19 3.41 -29.51 15.06
C GLN A 19 3.41 -28.01 14.78
N GLU A 20 2.39 -27.27 15.23
CA GLU A 20 2.31 -25.82 15.06
C GLU A 20 3.45 -25.11 15.81
N GLN A 21 3.83 -25.62 16.99
CA GLN A 21 4.91 -25.06 17.79
C GLN A 21 6.31 -25.46 17.31
N CYS A 22 6.48 -26.71 16.88
CA CYS A 22 7.78 -27.30 16.59
C CYS A 22 8.07 -27.48 15.09
N GLY A 23 7.09 -27.23 14.22
CA GLY A 23 7.13 -27.50 12.77
C GLY A 23 6.87 -28.96 12.38
N TRP A 24 7.09 -29.90 13.31
CA TRP A 24 6.93 -31.34 13.10
C TRP A 24 6.66 -32.06 14.42
N VAL A 25 6.24 -33.32 14.34
CA VAL A 25 5.91 -34.17 15.49
C VAL A 25 7.04 -35.16 15.72
N SER A 26 7.89 -34.89 16.71
CA SER A 26 8.97 -35.80 17.11
C SER A 26 8.46 -36.96 17.97
N GLU A 27 9.23 -38.05 18.04
CA GLU A 27 8.89 -39.18 18.91
C GLU A 27 8.81 -38.75 20.39
N SER A 28 9.69 -37.85 20.83
CA SER A 28 9.65 -37.29 22.19
C SER A 28 8.35 -36.51 22.45
N ALA A 29 7.87 -35.77 21.45
CA ALA A 29 6.61 -35.04 21.58
C ALA A 29 5.39 -35.96 21.55
N MET A 30 5.42 -37.04 20.75
CA MET A 30 4.39 -38.09 20.80
C MET A 30 4.34 -38.76 22.17
N ARG A 31 5.51 -39.03 22.77
CA ARG A 31 5.59 -39.59 24.13
C ARG A 31 4.98 -38.66 25.16
N TYR A 32 5.32 -37.38 25.09
CA TYR A 32 4.75 -36.35 25.97
C TYR A 32 3.22 -36.24 25.86
N VAL A 33 2.67 -36.30 24.64
CA VAL A 33 1.21 -36.30 24.43
C VAL A 33 0.56 -37.56 25.00
N ALA A 34 1.20 -38.73 24.86
CA ALA A 34 0.71 -39.98 25.43
C ALA A 34 0.68 -39.95 26.97
N ASP A 35 1.75 -39.44 27.58
CA ASP A 35 1.88 -39.29 29.04
C ASP A 35 0.83 -38.32 29.58
N MET A 36 0.63 -37.18 28.90
CA MET A 36 -0.36 -36.16 29.27
C MET A 36 -1.80 -36.71 29.25
N LEU A 37 -2.10 -37.62 28.31
CA LEU A 37 -3.42 -38.23 28.17
C LEU A 37 -3.57 -39.54 28.94
N HIS A 38 -2.51 -40.02 29.60
CA HIS A 38 -2.47 -41.32 30.27
C HIS A 38 -2.88 -42.50 29.36
N ILE A 39 -2.43 -42.49 28.10
CA ILE A 39 -2.69 -43.58 27.13
C ILE A 39 -1.39 -44.25 26.67
N PRO A 40 -1.44 -45.48 26.14
CA PRO A 40 -0.23 -46.15 25.64
C PRO A 40 0.43 -45.37 24.50
N HIS A 41 1.76 -45.20 24.54
CA HIS A 41 2.54 -44.51 23.50
C HIS A 41 2.24 -45.00 22.08
N ILE A 42 2.05 -46.31 21.92
CA ILE A 42 1.75 -46.92 20.63
C ILE A 42 0.47 -46.37 19.99
N ARG A 43 -0.53 -45.96 20.79
CA ARG A 43 -1.77 -45.37 20.28
C ARG A 43 -1.55 -43.99 19.68
N VAL A 44 -0.70 -43.18 20.29
CA VAL A 44 -0.32 -41.87 19.73
C VAL A 44 0.51 -42.05 18.45
N TYR A 45 1.41 -43.02 18.46
CA TYR A 45 2.23 -43.37 17.30
C TYR A 45 1.39 -43.88 16.11
N GLU A 46 0.39 -44.73 16.36
CA GLU A 46 -0.59 -45.19 15.36
C GLU A 46 -1.32 -44.01 14.72
N VAL A 47 -1.84 -43.07 15.53
CA VAL A 47 -2.56 -41.88 15.03
C VAL A 47 -1.63 -40.99 14.21
N ALA A 48 -0.43 -40.72 14.70
CA ALA A 48 0.55 -39.86 14.03
C ALA A 48 1.00 -40.43 12.67
N ASN A 49 1.14 -41.76 12.56
CA ASN A 49 1.50 -42.42 11.29
C ASN A 49 0.31 -42.62 10.34
N PHE A 50 -0.91 -42.74 10.87
CA PHE A 50 -2.09 -42.96 10.05
C PHE A 50 -2.50 -41.70 9.28
N TYR A 51 -2.43 -40.52 9.91
CA TYR A 51 -2.85 -39.27 9.27
C TYR A 51 -1.68 -38.56 8.58
N THR A 52 -1.81 -38.35 7.27
CA THR A 52 -0.80 -37.68 6.43
C THR A 52 -0.59 -36.20 6.74
N MET A 53 -1.44 -35.59 7.58
CA MET A 53 -1.34 -34.20 8.04
C MET A 53 -0.22 -33.98 9.07
N TYR A 54 0.30 -35.05 9.70
CA TYR A 54 1.41 -34.95 10.64
C TYR A 54 2.75 -35.17 9.94
N ASN A 55 3.67 -34.23 10.15
CA ASN A 55 5.04 -34.29 9.69
C ASN A 55 5.87 -35.02 10.74
N LEU A 56 6.26 -36.27 10.47
CA LEU A 56 7.08 -37.07 11.39
C LEU A 56 8.58 -36.86 11.21
N LYS A 57 8.96 -35.96 10.29
CA LYS A 57 10.33 -35.53 10.04
C LYS A 57 10.38 -33.99 10.10
N PRO A 58 11.53 -33.40 10.46
CA PRO A 58 11.72 -31.97 10.38
C PRO A 58 11.38 -31.45 8.98
N VAL A 59 10.59 -30.39 8.93
CA VAL A 59 10.32 -29.61 7.72
C VAL A 59 10.84 -28.20 7.95
N GLY A 60 11.10 -27.48 6.86
CA GLY A 60 11.48 -26.08 6.92
C GLY A 60 10.36 -25.23 7.51
N LYS A 61 10.68 -23.97 7.82
CA LYS A 61 9.72 -22.96 8.33
C LYS A 61 8.42 -22.90 7.50
N TYR A 62 8.51 -23.21 6.21
CA TYR A 62 7.40 -23.21 5.27
C TYR A 62 7.33 -24.53 4.49
N LEU A 63 6.27 -25.28 4.74
CA LEU A 63 5.96 -26.51 4.03
C LEU A 63 5.04 -26.19 2.84
N ILE A 64 5.58 -26.35 1.63
CA ILE A 64 4.87 -26.08 0.38
C ILE A 64 4.30 -27.41 -0.14
N GLN A 65 2.99 -27.54 -0.13
CA GLN A 65 2.24 -28.72 -0.54
C GLN A 65 1.53 -28.45 -1.85
N ILE A 66 1.84 -29.21 -2.90
CA ILE A 66 1.26 -29.02 -4.24
C ILE A 66 0.24 -30.11 -4.50
N CYS A 67 -0.99 -29.71 -4.83
CA CYS A 67 -2.08 -30.63 -5.14
C CYS A 67 -1.89 -31.29 -6.51
N ARG A 68 -2.04 -32.60 -6.57
CA ARG A 68 -1.90 -33.41 -7.79
C ARG A 68 -3.13 -34.22 -8.20
N THR A 69 -4.27 -33.98 -7.55
CA THR A 69 -5.57 -34.46 -8.05
C THR A 69 -5.84 -34.06 -9.50
N THR A 70 -6.70 -34.83 -10.17
CA THR A 70 -7.08 -34.65 -11.57
C THR A 70 -7.41 -33.20 -11.96
N PRO A 71 -8.19 -32.41 -11.18
CA PRO A 71 -8.45 -31.01 -11.54
C PRO A 71 -7.19 -30.14 -11.56
N CYS A 72 -6.32 -30.28 -10.54
CA CYS A 72 -5.06 -29.54 -10.48
C CYS A 72 -4.12 -29.96 -11.61
N TRP A 73 -4.05 -31.26 -11.91
CA TRP A 73 -3.25 -31.77 -13.00
C TRP A 73 -3.73 -31.28 -14.38
N LEU A 74 -5.05 -31.30 -14.63
CA LEU A 74 -5.66 -30.75 -15.86
C LEU A 74 -5.42 -29.25 -16.02
N CYS A 75 -5.24 -28.52 -14.91
CA CYS A 75 -4.89 -27.11 -14.91
C CYS A 75 -3.37 -26.85 -14.85
N ASN A 76 -2.53 -27.82 -15.25
CA ASN A 76 -1.06 -27.72 -15.29
C ASN A 76 -0.37 -27.55 -13.93
N SER A 77 -0.85 -28.21 -12.86
CA SER A 77 -0.13 -28.21 -11.56
C SER A 77 1.29 -28.77 -11.63
N GLU A 78 1.61 -29.53 -12.68
CA GLU A 78 2.96 -30.01 -12.96
C GLU A 78 3.94 -28.88 -13.33
N GLU A 79 3.49 -27.88 -14.10
CA GLU A 79 4.32 -26.70 -14.39
C GLU A 79 4.54 -25.84 -13.14
N VAL A 80 3.50 -25.71 -12.31
CA VAL A 80 3.59 -25.07 -10.99
C VAL A 80 4.66 -25.76 -10.14
N LEU A 81 4.59 -27.09 -10.00
CA LEU A 81 5.60 -27.89 -9.29
C LEU A 81 7.02 -27.71 -9.85
N ASN A 82 7.18 -27.78 -11.16
CA ASN A 82 8.49 -27.62 -11.80
C ASN A 82 9.05 -26.21 -11.56
N THR A 83 8.18 -25.20 -11.49
CA THR A 83 8.57 -23.83 -11.15
C THR A 83 9.12 -23.76 -9.73
N PHE A 84 8.44 -24.38 -8.74
CA PHE A 84 8.95 -24.46 -7.36
C PHE A 84 10.28 -25.20 -7.25
N LYS A 85 10.43 -26.35 -7.91
CA LYS A 85 11.68 -27.11 -7.93
C LYS A 85 12.84 -26.25 -8.45
N LYS A 86 12.61 -25.57 -9.59
CA LYS A 86 13.62 -24.71 -10.22
C LYS A 86 14.01 -23.54 -9.32
N LYS A 87 13.04 -22.93 -8.64
CA LYS A 87 13.25 -21.73 -7.82
C LYS A 87 13.98 -22.05 -6.52
N LEU A 88 13.50 -23.07 -5.81
CA LEU A 88 14.06 -23.50 -4.52
C LEU A 88 15.36 -24.31 -4.66
N GLY A 89 15.64 -24.85 -5.86
CA GLY A 89 16.79 -25.73 -6.08
C GLY A 89 16.71 -27.06 -5.32
N ILE A 90 15.51 -27.53 -4.98
CA ILE A 90 15.26 -28.78 -4.25
C ILE A 90 14.20 -29.64 -4.96
N ASN A 91 14.24 -30.95 -4.72
CA ASN A 91 13.26 -31.92 -5.20
C ASN A 91 12.11 -32.12 -4.20
N ILE A 92 11.11 -32.91 -4.59
CA ILE A 92 10.01 -33.31 -3.71
C ILE A 92 10.56 -34.10 -2.53
N GLY A 93 10.13 -33.76 -1.32
CA GLY A 93 10.56 -34.36 -0.06
C GLY A 93 11.85 -33.76 0.51
N GLU A 94 12.52 -32.87 -0.21
CA GLU A 94 13.72 -32.19 0.26
C GLU A 94 13.39 -30.87 0.98
N THR A 95 14.36 -30.39 1.75
CA THR A 95 14.31 -29.10 2.46
C THR A 95 15.52 -28.28 2.05
N THR A 96 15.34 -26.97 1.87
CA THR A 96 16.43 -26.05 1.53
C THR A 96 17.51 -26.03 2.61
N LYS A 97 18.77 -25.73 2.24
CA LYS A 97 19.93 -25.78 3.16
C LYS A 97 19.81 -24.82 4.35
N ASP A 98 19.04 -23.75 4.21
CA ASP A 98 18.73 -22.76 5.25
C ASP A 98 17.57 -23.17 6.17
N ASN A 99 16.98 -24.36 5.94
CA ASN A 99 15.80 -24.87 6.63
C ASN A 99 14.56 -23.97 6.51
N LEU A 100 14.46 -23.16 5.46
CA LEU A 100 13.29 -22.31 5.25
C LEU A 100 12.15 -23.04 4.55
N PHE A 101 12.42 -23.85 3.53
CA PHE A 101 11.37 -24.39 2.67
C PHE A 101 11.47 -25.90 2.51
N THR A 102 10.33 -26.59 2.62
CA THR A 102 10.19 -28.00 2.25
C THR A 102 9.17 -28.12 1.13
N LEU A 103 9.51 -28.85 0.07
CA LEU A 103 8.60 -29.09 -1.04
C LEU A 103 7.97 -30.47 -0.92
N LYS A 104 6.63 -30.56 -0.92
CA LYS A 104 5.88 -31.81 -0.79
C LYS A 104 4.78 -31.87 -1.84
N GLU A 105 4.55 -33.08 -2.35
CA GLU A 105 3.40 -33.39 -3.17
C GLU A 105 2.29 -33.96 -2.31
N VAL A 106 1.04 -33.58 -2.59
CA VAL A 106 -0.14 -34.13 -1.93
C VAL A 106 -1.24 -34.46 -2.93
N GLU A 107 -1.98 -35.52 -2.65
CA GLU A 107 -3.09 -35.96 -3.49
C GLU A 107 -4.15 -34.87 -3.61
N CYS A 108 -4.74 -34.45 -2.49
CA CYS A 108 -5.85 -33.50 -2.49
C CYS A 108 -5.72 -32.45 -1.39
N LEU A 109 -5.95 -31.20 -1.78
CA LEU A 109 -6.06 -30.04 -0.88
C LEU A 109 -7.50 -29.56 -0.68
N GLY A 110 -8.48 -30.19 -1.34
CA GLY A 110 -9.91 -29.90 -1.14
C GLY A 110 -10.43 -28.59 -1.77
N ALA A 111 -9.59 -27.80 -2.43
CA ALA A 111 -9.96 -26.52 -3.06
C ALA A 111 -10.02 -26.59 -4.61
N CYS A 112 -10.54 -27.70 -5.15
CA CYS A 112 -10.48 -27.99 -6.59
C CYS A 112 -11.23 -26.99 -7.50
N VAL A 113 -12.12 -26.15 -6.95
CA VAL A 113 -12.88 -25.13 -7.69
C VAL A 113 -11.97 -24.12 -8.38
N ASN A 114 -10.81 -23.83 -7.80
CA ASN A 114 -9.85 -22.86 -8.33
C ASN A 114 -8.47 -23.53 -8.52
N ALA A 115 -8.43 -24.71 -9.13
CA ALA A 115 -7.19 -25.38 -9.51
C ALA A 115 -6.31 -24.51 -10.45
N PRO A 116 -4.96 -24.61 -10.41
CA PRO A 116 -4.14 -25.41 -9.48
C PRO A 116 -4.06 -24.83 -8.07
N VAL A 117 -3.98 -25.72 -7.08
CA VAL A 117 -3.91 -25.37 -5.65
C VAL A 117 -2.55 -25.75 -5.07
N VAL A 118 -1.97 -24.81 -4.34
CA VAL A 118 -0.81 -25.03 -3.46
C VAL A 118 -1.18 -24.59 -2.06
N GLN A 119 -0.84 -25.37 -1.06
CA GLN A 119 -0.97 -24.98 0.34
C GLN A 119 0.42 -24.72 0.90
N ILE A 120 0.60 -23.61 1.60
CA ILE A 120 1.85 -23.30 2.28
C ILE A 120 1.53 -23.19 3.76
N ASN A 121 2.04 -24.14 4.54
CA ASN A 121 1.60 -24.37 5.92
C ASN A 121 0.07 -24.55 5.96
N ASN A 122 -0.66 -23.52 6.41
CA ASN A 122 -2.12 -23.56 6.52
C ASN A 122 -2.84 -22.71 5.45
N ASP A 123 -2.10 -21.93 4.66
CA ASP A 123 -2.65 -20.98 3.69
C ASP A 123 -2.81 -21.63 2.31
N PHE A 124 -3.97 -21.44 1.69
CA PHE A 124 -4.27 -21.93 0.35
C PHE A 124 -4.00 -20.86 -0.71
N TYR A 125 -3.31 -21.27 -1.77
CA TYR A 125 -3.00 -20.47 -2.94
C TYR A 125 -3.63 -21.15 -4.16
N GLU A 126 -4.57 -20.46 -4.77
CA GLU A 126 -5.45 -21.00 -5.79
C GLU A 126 -5.22 -20.30 -7.14
N ASN A 127 -5.63 -20.95 -8.23
CA ASN A 127 -5.50 -20.47 -9.61
C ASN A 127 -4.04 -20.05 -9.93
N LEU A 128 -3.09 -20.88 -9.50
CA LEU A 128 -1.66 -20.61 -9.68
C LEU A 128 -1.19 -20.94 -11.10
N THR A 129 -0.41 -20.03 -11.67
CA THR A 129 0.33 -20.23 -12.93
C THR A 129 1.83 -20.09 -12.65
N PRO A 130 2.71 -20.66 -13.50
CA PRO A 130 4.15 -20.41 -13.43
C PRO A 130 4.49 -18.91 -13.33
N GLU A 131 3.81 -18.03 -14.06
CA GLU A 131 4.11 -16.59 -14.01
C GLU A 131 3.78 -15.98 -12.64
N LYS A 132 2.71 -16.43 -11.97
CA LYS A 132 2.36 -15.98 -10.62
C LYS A 132 3.40 -16.39 -9.57
N ILE A 133 4.13 -17.47 -9.80
CA ILE A 133 5.21 -17.97 -8.92
C ILE A 133 6.53 -17.25 -9.22
N ILE A 134 6.75 -16.90 -10.50
CA ILE A 134 7.99 -16.30 -11.02
C ILE A 134 8.05 -14.78 -10.82
N LYS A 135 6.97 -14.10 -10.41
CA LYS A 135 6.91 -12.62 -10.28
C LYS A 135 7.82 -12.07 -9.14
N GLN A 136 9.14 -12.24 -9.24
CA GLN A 136 10.16 -11.27 -8.84
C GLN A 136 9.81 -9.93 -9.46
N SER A 137 10.09 -8.82 -8.78
CA SER A 137 10.47 -7.44 -9.24
C SER A 137 10.17 -6.93 -10.68
N GLY A 138 9.42 -7.64 -11.50
CA GLY A 138 9.51 -7.64 -12.97
C GLY A 138 8.67 -6.56 -13.63
N SER A 139 8.10 -5.68 -12.82
CA SER A 139 7.52 -4.41 -13.27
C SER A 139 8.10 -3.21 -12.55
N ALA A 140 8.93 -3.42 -11.51
CA ALA A 140 9.59 -2.32 -10.81
C ALA A 140 10.54 -1.63 -11.77
N LYS A 141 10.41 -0.30 -11.87
CA LYS A 141 11.18 0.51 -12.81
C LYS A 141 11.67 1.77 -12.13
N VAL A 142 12.85 2.21 -12.54
CA VAL A 142 13.38 3.53 -12.21
C VAL A 142 13.27 4.42 -13.44
N GLY A 143 12.74 5.63 -13.24
CA GLY A 143 12.50 6.57 -14.31
C GLY A 143 12.69 8.02 -13.87
N THR A 144 12.41 8.93 -14.80
CA THR A 144 12.44 10.37 -14.51
C THR A 144 11.28 11.05 -15.21
N ILE A 145 10.41 11.69 -14.42
CA ILE A 145 9.36 12.56 -14.91
C ILE A 145 9.95 13.97 -15.04
N LYS A 146 9.94 14.54 -16.25
CA LYS A 146 10.40 15.91 -16.51
C LYS A 146 9.23 16.86 -16.49
N THR A 147 9.39 17.99 -15.80
CA THR A 147 8.41 19.08 -15.77
C THR A 147 9.10 20.43 -15.99
N PRO A 148 8.35 21.50 -16.27
CA PRO A 148 8.93 22.84 -16.41
C PRO A 148 9.68 23.34 -15.17
N ASN A 149 9.25 22.94 -13.97
CA ASN A 149 9.87 23.36 -12.70
C ASN A 149 10.85 22.33 -12.12
N GLY A 150 11.25 21.30 -12.87
CA GLY A 150 12.29 20.36 -12.44
C GLY A 150 12.06 18.93 -12.92
N SER A 151 12.69 17.98 -12.24
CA SER A 151 12.54 16.55 -12.55
C SER A 151 12.26 15.75 -11.29
N VAL A 152 11.57 14.64 -11.45
CA VAL A 152 11.22 13.71 -10.36
C VAL A 152 11.74 12.33 -10.71
N GLU A 153 12.70 11.82 -9.94
CA GLU A 153 13.13 10.43 -10.05
C GLU A 153 12.05 9.48 -9.49
N THR A 154 11.67 8.45 -10.24
CA THR A 154 10.66 7.46 -9.83
C THR A 154 11.30 6.12 -9.44
N PRO A 155 10.77 5.36 -8.46
CA PRO A 155 9.59 5.70 -7.68
C PRO A 155 9.76 6.90 -6.72
N ALA A 156 8.70 7.70 -6.56
CA ALA A 156 8.67 8.88 -5.70
C ALA A 156 7.43 8.96 -4.79
N PHE A 157 7.62 9.64 -3.65
CA PHE A 157 6.56 9.96 -2.71
C PHE A 157 6.22 11.45 -2.78
N ILE A 158 4.93 11.76 -2.91
CA ILE A 158 4.42 13.13 -3.04
C ILE A 158 3.75 13.53 -1.72
N PHE A 159 4.30 14.55 -1.05
CA PHE A 159 3.73 15.04 0.20
C PHE A 159 2.61 16.06 -0.06
N CYS A 160 1.50 15.90 0.66
CA CYS A 160 0.34 16.76 0.48
C CYS A 160 0.49 18.10 1.22
N ALA A 161 0.69 19.18 0.47
CA ALA A 161 0.57 20.58 0.87
C ALA A 161 -0.89 21.06 0.76
N THR A 162 -1.78 20.48 1.57
CA THR A 162 -3.26 20.60 1.49
C THR A 162 -3.79 22.02 1.22
N LYS A 163 -3.19 23.05 1.82
CA LYS A 163 -3.61 24.47 1.66
C LYS A 163 -2.43 25.33 1.23
N ALA A 164 -1.68 24.89 0.22
CA ALA A 164 -0.43 25.51 -0.19
C ALA A 164 0.60 25.60 0.96
N ALA A 165 0.57 24.60 1.86
CA ALA A 165 1.47 24.48 2.98
C ALA A 165 1.57 23.03 3.42
N ILE A 166 2.80 22.53 3.58
CA ILE A 166 3.04 21.28 4.30
C ILE A 166 2.78 21.55 5.77
N LYS A 167 1.90 20.74 6.38
CA LYS A 167 1.49 20.98 7.77
C LYS A 167 2.67 20.80 8.70
N ALA A 168 2.96 21.86 9.48
CA ALA A 168 4.07 21.91 10.43
C ALA A 168 5.46 21.77 9.78
N ALA A 169 5.67 22.29 8.57
CA ALA A 169 7.02 22.43 8.03
C ALA A 169 7.05 23.59 7.03
N ASP A 170 8.12 24.37 7.06
CA ASP A 170 8.42 25.35 6.02
C ASP A 170 9.01 24.67 4.77
N ILE A 171 8.94 25.37 3.64
CA ILE A 171 9.33 24.82 2.34
C ILE A 171 10.84 24.55 2.25
N GLU A 172 11.68 25.40 2.84
CA GLU A 172 13.14 25.22 2.81
C GLU A 172 13.55 23.90 3.46
N ARG A 173 13.00 23.60 4.65
CA ARG A 173 13.24 22.32 5.32
C ARG A 173 12.69 21.11 4.56
N ILE A 174 11.59 21.28 3.84
CA ILE A 174 11.02 20.22 2.99
C ILE A 174 11.90 19.94 1.78
N SER A 175 12.46 20.98 1.15
CA SER A 175 13.45 20.86 0.08
C SER A 175 14.76 20.23 0.58
N GLU A 176 15.31 20.70 1.70
CA GLU A 176 16.50 20.11 2.34
C GLU A 176 16.30 18.64 2.71
N ALA A 177 15.06 18.23 3.02
CA ALA A 177 14.73 16.86 3.32
C ALA A 177 14.72 15.94 2.07
N GLY A 178 15.06 16.46 0.89
CA GLY A 178 15.16 15.72 -0.36
C GLY A 178 13.83 15.58 -1.11
N THR A 179 12.83 16.40 -0.78
CA THR A 179 11.53 16.35 -1.47
C THR A 179 11.69 16.88 -2.88
N GLN A 180 11.27 16.10 -3.87
CA GLN A 180 11.34 16.47 -5.29
C GLN A 180 10.03 17.04 -5.82
N ILE A 181 8.89 16.63 -5.25
CA ILE A 181 7.56 17.00 -5.72
C ILE A 181 6.58 17.08 -4.55
N ILE A 182 5.62 18.00 -4.62
CA ILE A 182 4.54 18.14 -3.64
C ILE A 182 3.17 18.14 -4.32
N LEU A 183 2.14 17.80 -3.56
CA LEU A 183 0.75 17.81 -4.01
C LEU A 183 -0.02 18.94 -3.32
N SER A 184 -0.70 19.79 -4.07
CA SER A 184 -1.61 20.81 -3.54
C SER A 184 -3.06 20.45 -3.84
N ASN A 185 -3.96 20.55 -2.85
CA ASN A 185 -5.36 20.15 -3.04
C ASN A 185 -6.18 21.29 -3.65
N THR A 186 -6.71 21.06 -4.84
CA THR A 186 -7.56 21.99 -5.59
C THR A 186 -8.80 22.37 -4.80
N TYR A 187 -9.45 21.40 -4.15
CA TYR A 187 -10.68 21.64 -3.37
C TYR A 187 -10.50 22.69 -2.27
N HIS A 188 -9.39 22.65 -1.53
CA HIS A 188 -9.19 23.61 -0.46
C HIS A 188 -8.77 24.98 -1.01
N LEU A 189 -7.95 25.00 -2.06
CA LEU A 189 -7.40 26.23 -2.64
C LEU A 189 -8.43 27.03 -3.43
N MET A 190 -9.38 26.36 -4.09
CA MET A 190 -10.51 27.04 -4.73
C MET A 190 -11.45 27.72 -3.71
N LEU A 191 -11.51 27.20 -2.48
CA LEU A 191 -12.33 27.78 -1.41
C LEU A 191 -11.58 28.88 -0.66
N GLN A 192 -10.29 28.70 -0.43
CA GLN A 192 -9.43 29.67 0.25
C GLN A 192 -7.97 29.44 -0.14
N PRO A 193 -7.27 30.42 -0.73
CA PRO A 193 -7.68 31.83 -0.92
C PRO A 193 -8.52 32.09 -2.19
N GLY A 194 -8.85 31.05 -2.96
CA GLY A 194 -9.49 31.15 -4.28
C GLY A 194 -8.46 31.20 -5.40
N GLU A 195 -8.75 30.54 -6.51
CA GLU A 195 -7.84 30.35 -7.64
C GLU A 195 -7.43 31.66 -8.31
N ASN A 196 -8.32 32.66 -8.36
CA ASN A 196 -8.00 33.97 -8.93
C ASN A 196 -7.01 34.74 -8.05
N THR A 197 -7.09 34.56 -6.74
CA THR A 197 -6.13 35.14 -5.79
C THR A 197 -4.75 34.51 -5.99
N VAL A 198 -4.70 33.17 -6.07
CA VAL A 198 -3.44 32.44 -6.33
C VAL A 198 -2.81 32.89 -7.66
N ALA A 199 -3.61 32.98 -8.73
CA ALA A 199 -3.11 33.43 -10.03
C ALA A 199 -2.54 34.87 -9.98
N LYS A 200 -3.22 35.79 -9.29
CA LYS A 200 -2.73 37.18 -9.09
C LYS A 200 -1.45 37.25 -8.27
N LEU A 201 -1.24 36.31 -7.35
CA LEU A 201 0.00 36.17 -6.58
C LEU A 201 1.13 35.48 -7.38
N GLY A 202 0.87 35.10 -8.64
CA GLY A 202 1.85 34.49 -9.55
C GLY A 202 1.88 32.96 -9.53
N GLY A 203 0.79 32.32 -9.10
CA GLY A 203 0.67 30.87 -9.03
C GLY A 203 1.19 30.28 -7.72
N LEU A 204 0.95 28.98 -7.51
CA LEU A 204 1.30 28.29 -6.26
C LEU A 204 2.81 28.27 -6.00
N HIS A 205 3.64 28.05 -7.03
CA HIS A 205 5.09 28.04 -6.89
C HIS A 205 5.59 29.33 -6.23
N LYS A 206 5.21 30.50 -6.77
CA LYS A 206 5.60 31.80 -6.22
C LYS A 206 4.95 32.09 -4.87
N MET A 207 3.66 31.76 -4.71
CA MET A 207 2.94 32.00 -3.46
C MET A 207 3.52 31.20 -2.29
N MET A 208 4.01 29.98 -2.54
CA MET A 208 4.58 29.09 -1.52
C MET A 208 6.09 29.25 -1.36
N GLY A 209 6.78 29.82 -2.35
CA GLY A 209 8.24 29.75 -2.45
C GLY A 209 8.75 28.35 -2.82
N TRP A 210 7.93 27.54 -3.50
CA TRP A 210 8.30 26.20 -3.96
C TRP A 210 8.77 26.22 -5.41
N ASN A 211 10.06 25.93 -5.63
CA ASN A 211 10.69 25.97 -6.95
C ASN A 211 10.81 24.61 -7.64
N GLY A 212 10.24 23.54 -7.06
CA GLY A 212 10.26 22.20 -7.65
C GLY A 212 8.96 21.84 -8.38
N PRO A 213 8.88 20.63 -8.96
CA PRO A 213 7.65 20.06 -9.50
C PRO A 213 6.47 20.08 -8.51
N MET A 214 5.26 20.32 -9.01
CA MET A 214 4.03 20.30 -8.24
C MET A 214 2.94 19.50 -8.96
N LEU A 215 2.18 18.73 -8.19
CA LEU A 215 0.95 18.09 -8.64
C LEU A 215 -0.27 18.76 -7.98
N THR A 216 -1.38 18.89 -8.69
CA THR A 216 -2.69 19.18 -8.08
C THR A 216 -3.66 18.05 -8.33
N ASP A 217 -4.44 17.70 -7.31
CA ASP A 217 -5.59 16.83 -7.50
C ASP A 217 -6.73 17.58 -8.21
N SER A 218 -7.76 16.84 -8.64
CA SER A 218 -8.92 17.44 -9.31
C SER A 218 -9.91 18.09 -8.33
N GLY A 219 -9.78 17.80 -7.03
CA GLY A 219 -10.71 18.16 -5.96
C GLY A 219 -11.90 17.20 -5.80
N GLY A 220 -12.03 16.20 -6.67
CA GLY A 220 -13.12 15.21 -6.63
C GLY A 220 -13.15 14.45 -5.30
N TYR A 221 -12.03 13.81 -4.93
CA TYR A 221 -11.95 13.00 -3.72
C TYR A 221 -12.43 13.72 -2.44
N GLN A 222 -12.10 15.00 -2.25
CA GLN A 222 -12.53 15.75 -1.06
C GLN A 222 -14.04 16.03 -1.07
N ILE A 223 -14.62 16.28 -2.23
CA ILE A 223 -16.08 16.45 -2.37
C ILE A 223 -16.81 15.16 -1.95
N PHE A 224 -16.32 14.00 -2.39
CA PHE A 224 -16.95 12.70 -2.09
C PHE A 224 -16.67 12.25 -0.66
N SER A 225 -15.43 12.37 -0.19
CA SER A 225 -15.05 11.97 1.17
C SER A 225 -15.71 12.81 2.26
N LEU A 226 -15.96 14.11 2.03
CA LEU A 226 -16.72 14.95 2.96
C LEU A 226 -18.25 14.74 2.85
N GLY A 227 -18.74 14.18 1.74
CA GLY A 227 -20.15 13.80 1.54
C GLY A 227 -20.51 12.42 2.12
N HIS A 228 -19.60 11.45 2.04
CA HIS A 228 -19.85 10.04 2.36
C HIS A 228 -18.99 9.50 3.54
N GLY A 229 -17.88 10.16 3.89
CA GLY A 229 -16.82 9.65 4.77
C GLY A 229 -15.54 9.38 3.96
N SER A 230 -14.35 9.48 4.58
CA SER A 230 -13.11 9.09 3.89
C SER A 230 -12.92 7.57 3.88
N VAL A 231 -12.30 7.02 2.81
CA VAL A 231 -11.91 5.60 2.72
C VAL A 231 -11.15 5.12 3.97
N SER A 232 -10.35 6.01 4.58
CA SER A 232 -9.61 5.73 5.82
C SER A 232 -10.46 5.69 7.11
N GLU A 233 -11.56 6.45 7.16
CA GLU A 233 -12.53 6.43 8.27
C GLU A 233 -13.50 5.25 8.14
N GLU A 234 -13.74 4.79 6.90
CA GLU A 234 -14.56 3.61 6.58
C GLU A 234 -13.90 2.31 7.04
N ILE A 235 -12.59 2.14 6.80
CA ILE A 235 -11.80 1.00 7.34
C ILE A 235 -11.88 0.96 8.88
N LYS A 236 -12.11 2.11 9.55
CA LYS A 236 -12.14 2.24 11.01
C LYS A 236 -13.55 2.37 11.62
N GLY A 237 -14.61 2.26 10.83
CA GLY A 237 -15.99 2.16 11.32
C GLY A 237 -16.57 3.41 12.04
N ILE A 238 -16.10 4.63 11.76
CA ILE A 238 -16.56 5.85 12.45
C ILE A 238 -17.64 6.60 11.63
N ARG A 239 -18.84 6.81 12.19
CA ARG A 239 -19.92 7.74 11.70
C ARG A 239 -19.88 9.06 12.50
N LYS A 240 -20.27 10.27 12.08
CA LYS A 240 -20.97 10.88 10.93
C LYS A 240 -20.51 12.36 10.90
N LYS A 241 -20.01 12.90 9.79
CA LYS A 241 -19.84 14.37 9.60
C LYS A 241 -20.96 14.93 8.71
N GLN A 242 -21.22 16.23 8.84
CA GLN A 242 -22.23 16.95 8.05
C GLN A 242 -21.98 16.74 6.55
N LYS A 243 -22.97 16.21 5.82
CA LYS A 243 -22.86 15.96 4.38
C LYS A 243 -22.73 17.29 3.64
N THR A 244 -21.56 17.54 3.04
CA THR A 244 -21.32 18.74 2.22
C THR A 244 -21.74 18.56 0.77
N LEU A 245 -21.72 17.33 0.24
CA LEU A 245 -22.16 17.01 -1.11
C LEU A 245 -23.69 17.13 -1.22
N ILE A 246 -24.16 17.89 -2.22
CA ILE A 246 -25.59 18.09 -2.48
C ILE A 246 -26.05 17.17 -3.61
N LYS A 247 -25.37 17.20 -4.76
CA LYS A 247 -25.77 16.46 -5.96
C LYS A 247 -24.56 16.18 -6.84
N ILE A 248 -24.57 15.02 -7.49
CA ILE A 248 -23.68 14.68 -8.60
C ILE A 248 -24.53 14.34 -9.82
N ASN A 249 -24.12 14.83 -10.99
CA ASN A 249 -24.73 14.53 -12.27
C ASN A 249 -23.68 14.61 -13.39
N GLU A 250 -24.08 14.39 -14.64
CA GLU A 250 -23.14 14.45 -15.76
C GLU A 250 -22.44 15.80 -15.88
N ASP A 251 -23.04 16.92 -15.45
CA ASP A 251 -22.42 18.25 -15.55
C ASP A 251 -21.24 18.43 -14.59
N GLY A 252 -21.35 17.88 -13.37
CA GLY A 252 -20.34 18.00 -12.32
C GLY A 252 -20.87 17.68 -10.91
N ALA A 253 -20.14 18.13 -9.90
CA ALA A 253 -20.48 17.94 -8.49
C ALA A 253 -20.87 19.26 -7.82
N ILE A 254 -22.06 19.29 -7.21
CA ILE A 254 -22.60 20.43 -6.46
C ILE A 254 -22.43 20.16 -4.97
N PHE A 255 -21.75 21.07 -4.26
CA PHE A 255 -21.46 20.91 -2.83
C PHE A 255 -21.50 22.25 -2.08
N ARG A 256 -21.64 22.17 -0.76
CA ARG A 256 -21.52 23.31 0.16
C ARG A 256 -20.10 23.41 0.69
N SER A 257 -19.53 24.60 0.66
CA SER A 257 -18.24 24.89 1.29
C SER A 257 -18.29 24.66 2.79
N TYR A 258 -17.32 23.92 3.32
CA TYR A 258 -17.15 23.74 4.77
C TYR A 258 -16.64 25.01 5.48
N ILE A 259 -16.22 26.04 4.73
CA ILE A 259 -15.71 27.31 5.28
C ILE A 259 -16.86 28.27 5.58
N ASN A 260 -17.79 28.45 4.65
CA ASN A 260 -18.81 29.50 4.71
C ASN A 260 -20.21 29.05 4.26
N GLY A 261 -20.41 27.76 3.97
CA GLY A 261 -21.70 27.20 3.57
C GLY A 261 -22.15 27.54 2.14
N LYS A 262 -21.41 28.38 1.40
CA LYS A 262 -21.75 28.75 0.01
C LYS A 262 -21.76 27.51 -0.88
N THR A 263 -22.73 27.43 -1.79
CA THR A 263 -22.82 26.37 -2.80
C THR A 263 -21.87 26.64 -3.96
N TYR A 264 -21.14 25.59 -4.37
CA TYR A 264 -20.26 25.57 -5.52
C TYR A 264 -20.65 24.42 -6.45
N CYS A 265 -20.37 24.58 -7.74
CA CYS A 265 -20.45 23.52 -8.75
C CYS A 265 -19.06 23.33 -9.36
N LEU A 266 -18.48 22.14 -9.18
CA LEU A 266 -17.21 21.77 -9.80
C LEU A 266 -17.49 20.87 -10.99
N THR A 267 -17.27 21.39 -12.18
CA THR A 267 -17.34 20.65 -13.45
C THR A 267 -15.94 20.22 -13.90
N PRO A 268 -15.81 19.25 -14.83
CA PRO A 268 -14.53 18.89 -15.46
C PRO A 268 -13.77 20.09 -16.01
N GLU A 269 -14.46 21.03 -16.67
CA GLU A 269 -13.84 22.23 -17.25
C GLU A 269 -13.34 23.19 -16.17
N ASN A 270 -14.19 23.47 -15.16
CA ASN A 270 -13.83 24.35 -14.07
C ASN A 270 -12.65 23.79 -13.26
N SER A 271 -12.59 22.46 -13.05
CA SER A 271 -11.44 21.83 -12.39
C SER A 271 -10.14 22.07 -13.14
N ILE A 272 -10.13 21.91 -14.47
CA ILE A 272 -8.95 22.18 -15.31
C ILE A 272 -8.58 23.67 -15.28
N GLN A 273 -9.56 24.57 -15.37
CA GLN A 273 -9.32 26.01 -15.29
C GLN A 273 -8.76 26.45 -13.94
N ILE A 274 -9.23 25.85 -12.84
CA ILE A 274 -8.70 26.10 -11.50
C ILE A 274 -7.24 25.61 -11.43
N GLN A 275 -6.98 24.36 -11.80
CA GLN A 275 -5.62 23.78 -11.75
C GLN A 275 -4.63 24.58 -12.62
N ARG A 276 -5.08 25.13 -13.75
CA ARG A 276 -4.31 26.10 -14.56
C ARG A 276 -3.96 27.38 -13.82
N LYS A 277 -4.92 28.00 -13.14
CA LYS A 277 -4.71 29.21 -12.35
C LYS A 277 -3.82 28.98 -11.14
N LEU A 278 -3.89 27.78 -10.55
CA LEU A 278 -2.98 27.33 -9.50
C LEU A 278 -1.55 27.16 -10.05
N GLY A 279 -1.42 26.71 -11.30
CA GLY A 279 -0.16 26.67 -12.03
C GLY A 279 0.76 25.52 -11.64
N ALA A 280 0.20 24.35 -11.27
CA ALA A 280 0.97 23.14 -10.98
C ALA A 280 1.49 22.47 -12.25
N ASP A 281 2.62 21.76 -12.20
CA ASP A 281 3.17 21.05 -13.36
C ASP A 281 2.31 19.86 -13.82
N LEU A 282 1.78 19.09 -12.88
CA LEU A 282 0.99 17.89 -13.14
C LEU A 282 -0.42 18.07 -12.61
N ILE A 283 -1.42 17.77 -13.42
CA ILE A 283 -2.83 17.97 -13.07
C ILE A 283 -3.62 16.69 -13.36
N LEU A 284 -4.72 16.48 -12.64
CA LEU A 284 -5.58 15.30 -12.81
C LEU A 284 -6.96 15.69 -13.36
N VAL A 285 -7.53 14.81 -14.18
CA VAL A 285 -8.94 14.90 -14.60
C VAL A 285 -9.88 14.79 -13.38
N LEU A 286 -11.04 15.41 -13.48
CA LEU A 286 -12.10 15.23 -12.48
C LEU A 286 -12.73 13.84 -12.64
N ASP A 287 -12.90 13.14 -11.54
CA ASP A 287 -13.48 11.80 -11.46
C ASP A 287 -14.47 11.69 -10.30
N GLU A 288 -15.33 10.68 -10.31
CA GLU A 288 -16.13 10.30 -9.14
C GLU A 288 -15.44 9.16 -8.39
N CYS A 289 -15.11 9.40 -7.11
CA CYS A 289 -14.56 8.36 -6.25
C CYS A 289 -15.68 7.64 -5.51
N THR A 290 -15.98 6.42 -5.94
CA THR A 290 -17.01 5.59 -5.30
C THR A 290 -16.50 4.90 -4.02
N PRO A 291 -17.33 4.78 -2.96
CA PRO A 291 -17.04 3.92 -1.81
C PRO A 291 -16.91 2.44 -2.21
N PHE A 292 -16.39 1.56 -1.35
CA PHE A 292 -16.24 0.13 -1.68
C PHE A 292 -17.54 -0.68 -1.56
N HIS A 293 -18.51 -0.21 -0.77
CA HIS A 293 -19.72 -0.95 -0.39
C HIS A 293 -20.90 -0.71 -1.34
N ILE A 294 -20.69 0.04 -2.42
CA ILE A 294 -21.71 0.26 -3.43
C ILE A 294 -21.82 -0.94 -4.37
N SER A 295 -22.94 -1.04 -5.09
CA SER A 295 -23.15 -2.13 -6.03
C SER A 295 -22.26 -1.99 -7.27
N LYS A 296 -22.04 -3.11 -7.96
CA LYS A 296 -21.31 -3.14 -9.24
C LYS A 296 -21.99 -2.24 -10.28
N GLU A 297 -23.32 -2.21 -10.31
CA GLU A 297 -24.11 -1.40 -11.24
C GLU A 297 -23.88 0.10 -11.02
N TYR A 298 -23.84 0.57 -9.76
CA TYR A 298 -23.48 1.97 -9.49
C TYR A 298 -22.02 2.24 -9.86
N THR A 299 -21.12 1.31 -9.52
CA THR A 299 -19.69 1.43 -9.86
C THR A 299 -19.48 1.60 -11.37
N ALA A 300 -20.20 0.81 -12.18
CA ALA A 300 -20.17 0.91 -13.64
C ALA A 300 -20.70 2.28 -14.14
N LYS A 301 -21.83 2.75 -13.60
CA LYS A 301 -22.37 4.08 -13.95
C LYS A 301 -21.40 5.21 -13.60
N SER A 302 -20.80 5.13 -12.42
CA SER A 302 -19.81 6.10 -11.94
C SER A 302 -18.54 6.11 -12.79
N MET A 303 -18.07 4.93 -13.18
CA MET A 303 -16.95 4.77 -14.11
C MET A 303 -17.25 5.43 -15.46
N LEU A 304 -18.41 5.14 -16.06
CA LEU A 304 -18.83 5.74 -17.34
C LEU A 304 -18.99 7.26 -17.25
N MET A 305 -19.48 7.79 -16.13
CA MET A 305 -19.50 9.24 -15.90
C MET A 305 -18.10 9.82 -15.79
N SER A 306 -17.19 9.13 -15.09
CA SER A 306 -15.77 9.52 -15.00
C SER A 306 -15.09 9.50 -16.37
N HIS A 307 -15.47 8.60 -17.27
CA HIS A 307 -15.02 8.59 -18.68
C HIS A 307 -15.45 9.86 -19.42
N LYS A 308 -16.75 10.20 -19.37
CA LYS A 308 -17.28 11.44 -19.96
C LYS A 308 -16.59 12.68 -19.37
N TRP A 309 -16.31 12.67 -18.07
CA TRP A 309 -15.60 13.76 -17.40
C TRP A 309 -14.14 13.85 -17.83
N ALA A 310 -13.45 12.71 -18.02
CA ALA A 310 -12.08 12.68 -18.50
C ALA A 310 -11.96 13.26 -19.92
N GLU A 311 -12.87 12.94 -20.84
CA GLU A 311 -12.93 13.55 -22.18
C GLU A 311 -13.16 15.06 -22.12
N ARG A 312 -14.11 15.51 -21.29
CA ARG A 312 -14.37 16.95 -21.12
C ARG A 312 -13.19 17.69 -20.51
N SER A 313 -12.54 17.11 -19.51
CA SER A 313 -11.30 17.64 -18.93
C SER A 313 -10.19 17.72 -19.97
N LEU A 314 -9.99 16.68 -20.78
CA LEU A 314 -9.00 16.67 -21.85
C LEU A 314 -9.29 17.76 -22.90
N ASN A 315 -10.54 17.85 -23.37
CA ASN A 315 -10.95 18.87 -24.34
C ASN A 315 -10.73 20.29 -23.82
N GLU A 316 -11.05 20.56 -22.54
CA GLU A 316 -10.75 21.85 -21.92
C GLU A 316 -9.25 22.11 -21.76
N PHE A 317 -8.48 21.06 -21.46
CA PHE A 317 -7.03 21.10 -21.35
C PHE A 317 -6.34 21.39 -22.68
N GLU A 318 -6.87 20.91 -23.81
CA GLU A 318 -6.26 21.17 -25.12
C GLU A 318 -6.54 22.60 -25.63
N LYS A 319 -7.67 23.23 -25.27
CA LYS A 319 -8.01 24.60 -25.72
C LYS A 319 -6.92 25.65 -25.47
N ASN A 320 -6.13 25.49 -24.41
CA ASN A 320 -5.06 26.41 -24.03
C ASN A 320 -3.81 25.64 -23.56
N ASN A 321 -3.53 24.49 -24.17
CA ASN A 321 -2.32 23.74 -23.87
C ASN A 321 -1.09 24.49 -24.39
N ASN A 322 -0.24 24.93 -23.46
CA ASN A 322 0.99 25.67 -23.76
C ASN A 322 2.25 24.93 -23.30
N GLY A 323 2.13 23.63 -23.01
CA GLY A 323 3.23 22.78 -22.55
C GLY A 323 3.72 23.05 -21.12
N LYS A 324 3.08 23.95 -20.36
CA LYS A 324 3.47 24.24 -18.97
C LYS A 324 2.90 23.25 -17.95
N GLN A 325 1.90 22.47 -18.33
CA GLN A 325 1.28 21.47 -17.47
C GLN A 325 1.07 20.19 -18.25
N ALA A 326 1.00 19.07 -17.55
CA ALA A 326 0.69 17.76 -18.11
C ALA A 326 -0.52 17.13 -17.40
N LEU A 327 -1.39 16.48 -18.17
CA LEU A 327 -2.65 15.93 -17.68
C LEU A 327 -2.59 14.42 -17.48
N TYR A 328 -3.01 13.97 -16.30
CA TYR A 328 -3.18 12.57 -15.95
C TYR A 328 -4.65 12.15 -16.06
N GLY A 329 -4.88 11.01 -16.72
CA GLY A 329 -6.18 10.31 -16.69
C GLY A 329 -6.30 9.44 -15.44
N ILE A 330 -7.52 9.21 -14.94
CA ILE A 330 -7.78 8.37 -13.76
C ILE A 330 -8.57 7.13 -14.19
N SER A 331 -8.03 5.94 -13.92
CA SER A 331 -8.73 4.68 -14.09
C SER A 331 -9.56 4.37 -12.83
N GLN A 332 -10.86 4.16 -13.04
CA GLN A 332 -11.86 3.81 -12.03
C GLN A 332 -12.34 2.36 -12.22
N GLY A 333 -13.39 1.93 -11.50
CA GLY A 333 -13.99 0.60 -11.64
C GLY A 333 -14.07 -0.22 -10.35
N GLY A 334 -13.70 0.36 -9.21
CA GLY A 334 -13.80 -0.27 -7.89
C GLY A 334 -12.96 -1.54 -7.78
N VAL A 335 -13.52 -2.57 -7.16
CA VAL A 335 -12.88 -3.88 -6.96
C VAL A 335 -13.10 -4.86 -8.11
N TYR A 336 -13.76 -4.43 -9.19
CA TYR A 336 -14.22 -5.30 -10.27
C TYR A 336 -13.24 -5.29 -11.43
N GLN A 337 -12.65 -6.46 -11.72
CA GLN A 337 -11.63 -6.60 -12.75
C GLN A 337 -12.12 -6.22 -14.16
N ASP A 338 -13.36 -6.57 -14.50
CA ASP A 338 -13.97 -6.25 -15.79
C ASP A 338 -14.16 -4.74 -15.99
N LEU A 339 -14.69 -4.04 -14.97
CA LEU A 339 -14.84 -2.58 -15.03
C LEU A 339 -13.47 -1.88 -15.08
N ARG A 340 -12.48 -2.41 -14.36
CA ARG A 340 -11.12 -1.86 -14.37
C ARG A 340 -10.45 -2.04 -15.72
N ARG A 341 -10.64 -3.19 -16.38
CA ARG A 341 -10.18 -3.41 -17.75
C ARG A 341 -10.83 -2.43 -18.73
N GLU A 342 -12.14 -2.27 -18.67
CA GLU A 342 -12.88 -1.30 -19.50
C GLU A 342 -12.35 0.12 -19.27
N SER A 343 -12.15 0.51 -18.01
CA SER A 343 -11.63 1.82 -17.65
C SER A 343 -10.20 2.05 -18.14
N CYS A 344 -9.31 1.05 -18.00
CA CYS A 344 -7.94 1.13 -18.50
C CYS A 344 -7.90 1.27 -20.01
N ASN A 345 -8.70 0.49 -20.75
CA ASN A 345 -8.77 0.58 -22.22
C ASN A 345 -9.16 2.00 -22.66
N PHE A 346 -10.20 2.56 -22.06
CA PHE A 346 -10.64 3.92 -22.34
C PHE A 346 -9.54 4.97 -22.06
N ILE A 347 -8.89 4.91 -20.90
CA ILE A 347 -7.82 5.86 -20.53
C ILE A 347 -6.58 5.68 -21.41
N ASN A 348 -6.27 4.45 -21.84
CA ASN A 348 -5.14 4.15 -22.71
C ASN A 348 -5.32 4.77 -24.12
N ASP A 349 -6.56 4.83 -24.62
CA ASP A 349 -6.87 5.35 -25.96
C ASP A 349 -6.79 6.89 -26.02
N LEU A 350 -6.83 7.56 -24.87
CA LEU A 350 -6.70 9.01 -24.78
C LEU A 350 -5.23 9.46 -24.64
N PRO A 351 -4.88 10.65 -25.16
CA PRO A 351 -3.51 11.18 -25.18
C PRO A 351 -3.07 11.81 -23.83
N PHE A 352 -3.36 11.16 -22.71
CA PHE A 352 -2.87 11.61 -21.41
C PHE A 352 -1.35 11.42 -21.28
N PHE A 353 -0.70 12.35 -20.58
CA PHE A 353 0.72 12.25 -20.26
C PHE A 353 1.00 11.06 -19.33
N GLY A 354 0.16 10.92 -18.30
CA GLY A 354 0.27 9.87 -17.30
C GLY A 354 -1.09 9.27 -16.96
N GLN A 355 -1.06 8.23 -16.13
CA GLN A 355 -2.25 7.52 -15.70
C GLN A 355 -2.24 7.36 -14.18
N ALA A 356 -3.42 7.42 -13.57
CA ALA A 356 -3.59 7.25 -12.14
C ALA A 356 -4.57 6.13 -11.84
N ILE A 357 -4.32 5.39 -10.76
CA ILE A 357 -5.25 4.40 -10.22
C ILE A 357 -6.02 5.06 -9.08
N GLY A 358 -7.30 5.34 -9.32
CA GLY A 358 -8.21 5.97 -8.36
C GLY A 358 -9.33 5.05 -7.90
N GLY A 359 -10.20 5.57 -7.03
CA GLY A 359 -11.42 4.89 -6.58
C GLY A 359 -11.23 3.95 -5.41
N SER A 360 -12.27 3.18 -5.12
CA SER A 360 -12.21 2.10 -4.14
C SER A 360 -11.19 1.05 -4.54
N LEU A 361 -10.23 0.78 -3.67
CA LEU A 361 -9.28 -0.31 -3.79
C LEU A 361 -9.67 -1.54 -2.94
N GLY A 362 -10.86 -1.54 -2.34
CA GLY A 362 -11.36 -2.68 -1.57
C GLY A 362 -11.32 -2.51 -0.06
N GLN A 363 -11.75 -3.57 0.62
CA GLN A 363 -11.98 -3.63 2.07
C GLN A 363 -10.74 -4.05 2.86
N SER A 364 -9.86 -4.82 2.23
CA SER A 364 -8.63 -5.35 2.81
C SER A 364 -7.40 -4.92 2.02
N LYS A 365 -6.23 -5.09 2.63
CA LYS A 365 -4.94 -4.85 1.95
C LYS A 365 -4.71 -5.81 0.78
N GLU A 366 -5.09 -7.07 0.95
CA GLU A 366 -5.03 -8.09 -0.12
C GLU A 366 -5.87 -7.69 -1.33
N GLN A 367 -7.12 -7.31 -1.10
CA GLN A 367 -7.99 -6.86 -2.18
C GLN A 367 -7.43 -5.62 -2.89
N MET A 368 -6.81 -4.70 -2.14
CA MET A 368 -6.10 -3.56 -2.73
C MET A 368 -4.95 -3.99 -3.63
N TYR A 369 -4.15 -4.98 -3.21
CA TYR A 369 -3.07 -5.50 -4.05
C TYR A 369 -3.58 -6.21 -5.29
N ASP A 370 -4.67 -6.99 -5.19
CA ASP A 370 -5.31 -7.61 -6.35
C ASP A 370 -5.78 -6.55 -7.34
N VAL A 371 -6.49 -5.53 -6.85
CA VAL A 371 -6.98 -4.42 -7.65
C VAL A 371 -5.85 -3.70 -8.37
N VAL A 372 -4.79 -3.35 -7.65
CA VAL A 372 -3.63 -2.71 -8.27
C VAL A 372 -2.99 -3.64 -9.29
N SER A 373 -2.82 -4.93 -8.99
CA SER A 373 -2.16 -5.89 -9.90
C SER A 373 -2.91 -6.01 -11.22
N PHE A 374 -4.19 -6.37 -11.21
CA PHE A 374 -4.92 -6.56 -12.47
C PHE A 374 -5.17 -5.24 -13.21
N THR A 375 -5.18 -4.09 -12.51
CA THR A 375 -5.26 -2.77 -13.16
C THR A 375 -3.94 -2.48 -13.88
N MET A 376 -2.81 -2.71 -13.21
CA MET A 376 -1.48 -2.52 -13.79
C MET A 376 -1.25 -3.41 -15.01
N ASP A 377 -1.82 -4.62 -15.06
CA ASP A 377 -1.73 -5.52 -16.21
C ASP A 377 -2.40 -4.95 -17.47
N HIS A 378 -3.37 -4.04 -17.32
CA HIS A 378 -4.10 -3.43 -18.45
C HIS A 378 -3.65 -2.01 -18.80
N LEU A 379 -2.85 -1.37 -17.95
CA LEU A 379 -2.36 -0.02 -18.17
C LEU A 379 -1.15 0.04 -19.10
N LYS A 380 -1.06 1.10 -19.90
CA LYS A 380 0.08 1.39 -20.79
C LYS A 380 1.38 1.57 -20.00
N LYS A 381 2.44 0.82 -20.35
CA LYS A 381 3.69 0.78 -19.57
C LYS A 381 4.65 1.95 -19.86
N ASP A 382 4.48 2.62 -20.99
CA ASP A 382 5.25 3.78 -21.45
C ASP A 382 4.87 5.08 -20.74
N ARG A 383 3.77 5.09 -19.97
CA ARG A 383 3.30 6.24 -19.20
C ARG A 383 3.64 6.10 -17.70
N PRO A 384 3.93 7.21 -17.00
CA PRO A 384 4.09 7.20 -15.55
C PRO A 384 2.75 6.87 -14.87
N THR A 385 2.79 5.98 -13.88
CA THR A 385 1.61 5.55 -13.13
C THR A 385 1.61 6.06 -11.70
N HIS A 386 0.54 6.77 -11.32
CA HIS A 386 0.34 7.31 -9.98
C HIS A 386 -0.70 6.49 -9.20
N LEU A 387 -0.36 6.05 -7.99
CA LEU A 387 -1.29 5.37 -7.09
C LEU A 387 -1.80 6.35 -6.03
N LEU A 388 -3.08 6.72 -6.14
CA LEU A 388 -3.69 7.78 -5.34
C LEU A 388 -3.93 7.35 -3.89
N GLY A 389 -3.45 8.16 -2.94
CA GLY A 389 -3.80 8.07 -1.52
C GLY A 389 -3.12 6.96 -0.71
N ILE A 390 -2.04 6.36 -1.23
CA ILE A 390 -1.30 5.27 -0.59
C ILE A 390 0.01 5.78 0.01
N GLY A 391 0.31 5.37 1.25
CA GLY A 391 1.57 5.76 1.89
C GLY A 391 2.05 4.92 3.06
N GLY A 392 1.50 3.71 3.25
CA GLY A 392 2.14 2.72 4.13
C GLY A 392 3.41 2.18 3.47
N ILE A 393 4.44 1.89 4.26
CA ILE A 393 5.73 1.45 3.71
C ILE A 393 5.55 0.10 3.00
N VAL A 394 4.79 -0.83 3.60
CA VAL A 394 4.44 -2.12 2.98
C VAL A 394 3.76 -1.92 1.63
N ASP A 395 2.79 -1.00 1.57
CA ASP A 395 2.01 -0.75 0.35
C ASP A 395 2.87 -0.16 -0.76
N ILE A 396 3.84 0.69 -0.40
CA ILE A 396 4.80 1.26 -1.33
C ILE A 396 5.64 0.16 -1.98
N PHE A 397 6.25 -0.73 -1.19
CA PHE A 397 7.05 -1.82 -1.76
C PHE A 397 6.21 -2.72 -2.68
N ARG A 398 4.97 -3.03 -2.27
CA ARG A 398 4.03 -3.79 -3.09
C ARG A 398 3.67 -3.06 -4.38
N GLY A 399 3.31 -1.78 -4.32
CA GLY A 399 3.01 -0.98 -5.51
C GLY A 399 4.20 -0.87 -6.46
N VAL A 400 5.41 -0.66 -5.93
CA VAL A 400 6.64 -0.61 -6.72
C VAL A 400 6.89 -1.94 -7.44
N SER A 401 6.72 -3.08 -6.76
CA SER A 401 6.86 -4.40 -7.42
C SER A 401 5.86 -4.61 -8.56
N LEU A 402 4.71 -3.91 -8.52
CA LEU A 402 3.69 -3.93 -9.57
C LEU A 402 3.91 -2.87 -10.66
N GLY A 403 4.93 -2.02 -10.52
CA GLY A 403 5.32 -0.99 -11.50
C GLY A 403 4.71 0.39 -11.31
N ILE A 404 4.26 0.72 -10.09
CA ILE A 404 3.82 2.08 -9.75
C ILE A 404 5.02 3.03 -9.65
N ASP A 405 4.88 4.21 -10.24
CA ASP A 405 5.93 5.24 -10.31
C ASP A 405 5.83 6.28 -9.20
N THR A 406 4.63 6.63 -8.75
CA THR A 406 4.46 7.67 -7.74
C THR A 406 3.31 7.37 -6.80
N PHE A 407 3.46 7.82 -5.55
CA PHE A 407 2.49 7.64 -4.46
C PHE A 407 2.27 8.97 -3.76
N ASP A 408 1.07 9.23 -3.24
CA ASP A 408 0.82 10.38 -2.38
C ASP A 408 0.08 9.97 -1.09
N CYS A 409 0.45 10.57 0.04
CA CYS A 409 -0.34 10.40 1.25
C CYS A 409 -0.09 11.50 2.28
N VAL A 410 -1.15 11.84 3.02
CA VAL A 410 -1.06 12.70 4.21
C VAL A 410 -0.44 11.99 5.42
N HIS A 411 -0.30 10.66 5.36
CA HIS A 411 0.03 9.82 6.53
C HIS A 411 1.31 10.26 7.25
N PRO A 412 2.47 10.47 6.59
CA PRO A 412 3.71 10.79 7.31
C PRO A 412 3.64 12.09 8.12
N THR A 413 3.06 13.15 7.53
CA THR A 413 2.92 14.45 8.21
C THR A 413 1.80 14.43 9.25
N ARG A 414 0.72 13.68 9.03
CA ARG A 414 -0.36 13.49 10.02
C ARG A 414 0.15 12.71 11.23
N LEU A 415 0.87 11.62 10.99
CA LEU A 415 1.47 10.79 12.02
C LEU A 415 2.42 11.61 12.91
N ALA A 416 3.25 12.46 12.29
CA ALA A 416 4.16 13.36 13.00
C ALA A 416 3.45 14.27 14.01
N ARG A 417 2.32 14.89 13.61
CA ARG A 417 1.51 15.73 14.52
C ARG A 417 0.90 14.93 15.67
N HIS A 418 0.66 13.64 15.47
CA HIS A 418 0.26 12.70 16.51
C HIS A 418 1.44 12.07 17.26
N GLY A 419 2.66 12.59 17.09
CA GLY A 419 3.86 12.18 17.83
C GLY A 419 4.47 10.87 17.35
N GLY A 420 3.99 10.33 16.23
CA GLY A 420 4.56 9.14 15.60
C GLY A 420 5.74 9.50 14.71
N ALA A 421 6.91 8.95 15.02
CA ALA A 421 8.11 9.08 14.20
C ALA A 421 8.40 7.76 13.48
N LEU A 422 8.49 7.80 12.15
CA LEU A 422 8.86 6.65 11.32
C LEU A 422 10.30 6.23 11.62
N ILE A 423 10.56 4.93 11.74
CA ILE A 423 11.90 4.42 12.04
C ILE A 423 12.18 3.11 11.29
N LYS A 424 13.43 2.82 10.93
CA LYS A 424 13.84 1.58 10.26
C LYS A 424 13.76 0.38 11.19
N VAL A 425 13.66 -0.82 10.62
CA VAL A 425 13.49 -2.08 11.38
C VAL A 425 14.63 -2.28 12.38
N LYS A 426 15.88 -2.15 11.94
CA LYS A 426 17.07 -2.30 12.81
C LYS A 426 17.07 -1.37 14.04
N ASN A 427 16.38 -0.24 13.95
CA ASN A 427 16.29 0.75 15.02
C ASN A 427 15.02 0.55 15.89
N ARG A 428 14.16 -0.45 15.58
CA ARG A 428 12.91 -0.77 16.32
C ARG A 428 13.10 -1.77 17.44
N ASP A 429 14.01 -2.74 17.26
CA ASP A 429 14.08 -3.97 18.08
C ASP A 429 14.34 -3.74 19.58
N SER A 430 14.82 -2.54 19.96
CA SER A 430 15.04 -2.17 21.37
C SER A 430 13.94 -1.25 21.97
N ILE A 431 12.96 -0.78 21.18
CA ILE A 431 12.15 0.40 21.53
C ILE A 431 10.63 0.25 21.27
N SER A 432 10.19 -0.68 20.42
CA SER A 432 8.77 -0.81 20.00
C SER A 432 8.32 -2.26 19.83
N SER A 433 7.01 -2.52 19.90
CA SER A 433 6.45 -3.80 19.47
C SER A 433 6.72 -4.04 17.98
N LYS A 434 7.13 -5.27 17.64
CA LYS A 434 7.69 -5.69 16.33
C LYS A 434 6.86 -5.37 15.09
N CYS A 435 5.62 -4.87 15.20
CA CYS A 435 4.69 -4.75 14.06
C CYS A 435 4.36 -3.30 13.64
N LYS A 436 4.92 -2.26 14.28
CA LYS A 436 4.59 -0.85 13.93
C LYS A 436 5.73 -0.18 13.16
N GLU A 437 5.37 0.52 12.09
CA GLU A 437 6.28 1.30 11.23
C GLU A 437 6.90 2.54 11.91
N HIS A 438 6.43 2.88 13.11
CA HIS A 438 6.78 4.09 13.84
C HIS A 438 6.84 3.84 15.35
N ILE A 439 7.57 4.72 16.04
CA ILE A 439 7.52 4.88 17.50
C ILE A 439 6.64 6.06 17.87
N ASN A 440 5.97 5.97 19.03
CA ASN A 440 5.22 7.09 19.57
C ASN A 440 6.06 7.84 20.62
N LEU A 441 6.61 9.00 20.23
CA LEU A 441 7.49 9.80 21.08
C LEU A 441 6.78 10.38 22.33
N ARG A 442 5.46 10.20 22.47
CA ARG A 442 4.72 10.52 23.72
C ARG A 442 4.85 9.46 24.81
N ASN A 443 5.35 8.27 24.48
CA ASN A 443 5.50 7.18 25.43
C ASN A 443 6.50 7.56 26.53
N GLN A 444 6.23 7.14 27.77
CA GLN A 444 7.03 7.49 28.95
C GLN A 444 8.49 7.05 28.83
N GLN A 445 8.76 5.94 28.14
CA GLN A 445 10.12 5.43 27.92
C GLN A 445 11.08 6.46 27.30
N PHE A 446 10.56 7.49 26.62
CA PHE A 446 11.37 8.51 25.97
C PHE A 446 11.68 9.72 26.85
N GLU A 447 11.16 9.79 28.08
CA GLU A 447 11.30 10.96 28.97
C GLU A 447 12.77 11.36 29.21
N LEU A 448 13.65 10.38 29.40
CA LEU A 448 15.08 10.59 29.66
C LEU A 448 15.99 10.03 28.55
N ASP A 449 15.40 9.69 27.40
CA ASP A 449 16.13 9.11 26.27
C ASP A 449 16.89 10.19 25.48
N ASN A 450 18.18 10.33 25.75
CA ASN A 450 19.02 11.35 25.11
C ASN A 450 19.47 11.00 23.68
N ASN A 451 19.03 9.86 23.12
CA ASN A 451 19.37 9.48 21.76
C ASN A 451 18.53 10.25 20.73
N PRO A 452 19.01 10.45 19.49
CA PRO A 452 18.16 10.94 18.39
C PRO A 452 17.07 9.93 18.04
N ILE A 453 16.06 10.34 17.25
CA ILE A 453 15.00 9.43 16.78
C ILE A 453 15.62 8.20 16.09
N GLU A 454 16.57 8.43 15.17
CA GLU A 454 17.39 7.39 14.56
C GLU A 454 18.86 7.84 14.51
N SER A 455 19.77 6.96 14.92
CA SER A 455 21.20 7.26 14.99
C SER A 455 21.86 7.39 13.60
N ASP A 456 21.34 6.70 12.59
CA ASP A 456 21.82 6.75 11.21
C ASP A 456 21.02 7.73 10.32
N CYS A 457 20.16 8.57 10.91
CA CYS A 457 19.39 9.58 10.19
C CYS A 457 20.08 10.94 10.19
N LEU A 458 20.28 11.49 8.99
CA LEU A 458 20.98 12.76 8.78
C LEU A 458 20.03 13.98 8.70
N CYS A 459 18.74 13.80 9.02
CA CYS A 459 17.77 14.90 8.99
C CYS A 459 18.13 15.98 10.03
N PHE A 460 17.59 17.19 9.86
CA PHE A 460 17.78 18.29 10.81
C PHE A 460 17.45 17.87 12.26
N THR A 461 16.34 17.16 12.44
CA THR A 461 15.85 16.73 13.76
C THR A 461 16.82 15.78 14.46
N CYS A 462 17.22 14.69 13.79
CA CYS A 462 18.11 13.68 14.38
C CYS A 462 19.52 14.22 14.67
N ARG A 463 19.99 15.22 13.91
CA ARG A 463 21.31 15.82 14.15
C ARG A 463 21.36 16.75 15.36
N LYS A 464 20.22 17.30 15.80
CA LYS A 464 20.19 18.41 16.77
C LYS A 464 19.39 18.12 18.04
N HIS A 465 18.49 17.14 18.01
CA HIS A 465 17.52 16.94 19.08
C HIS A 465 17.42 15.48 19.51
N SER A 466 17.30 15.29 20.82
CA SER A 466 17.06 13.98 21.43
C SER A 466 15.57 13.63 21.49
N ARG A 467 15.27 12.35 21.66
CA ARG A 467 13.92 11.84 21.92
C ARG A 467 13.32 12.44 23.19
N ALA A 468 14.12 12.62 24.25
CA ALA A 468 13.71 13.28 25.50
C ALA A 468 13.20 14.70 25.28
N TYR A 469 13.94 15.51 24.52
CA TYR A 469 13.53 16.87 24.20
C TYR A 469 12.22 16.88 23.40
N ILE A 470 12.11 16.03 22.38
CA ILE A 470 10.90 15.95 21.54
C ILE A 470 9.71 15.42 22.36
N HIS A 471 9.93 14.43 23.23
CA HIS A 471 8.93 13.91 24.17
C HIS A 471 8.36 15.04 25.04
N HIS A 472 9.25 15.82 25.68
CA HIS A 472 8.88 16.98 26.47
C HIS A 472 8.01 17.97 25.66
N LEU A 473 8.47 18.39 24.47
CA LEU A 473 7.71 19.31 23.62
C LEU A 473 6.33 18.74 23.22
N LEU A 474 6.24 17.43 22.92
CA LEU A 474 4.99 16.76 22.59
C LEU A 474 4.00 16.70 23.78
N LYS A 475 4.51 16.58 25.01
CA LYS A 475 3.72 16.62 26.26
C LYS A 475 3.26 18.04 26.57
N ALA A 476 4.14 19.02 26.38
CA ALA A 476 3.85 20.45 26.51
C ALA A 476 2.94 20.99 25.39
N LYS A 477 2.73 20.22 24.31
CA LYS A 477 1.96 20.60 23.11
C LYS A 477 2.56 21.78 22.35
N GLU A 478 3.87 21.96 22.44
CA GLU A 478 4.60 22.99 21.71
C GLU A 478 4.57 22.73 20.20
N LEU A 479 4.33 23.78 19.40
CA LEU A 479 4.21 23.68 17.94
C LEU A 479 5.51 23.17 17.29
N LEU A 480 6.65 23.48 17.90
CA LEU A 480 7.97 23.01 17.45
C LEU A 480 8.06 21.48 17.41
N ALA A 481 7.40 20.78 18.34
CA ALA A 481 7.39 19.31 18.37
C ALA A 481 6.88 18.73 17.04
N TYR A 482 5.78 19.28 16.53
CA TYR A 482 5.17 18.85 15.28
C TYR A 482 6.08 19.11 14.09
N THR A 483 6.84 20.20 14.14
CA THR A 483 7.80 20.57 13.10
C THR A 483 8.96 19.61 13.03
N LEU A 484 9.59 19.33 14.18
CA LEU A 484 10.71 18.41 14.29
C LEU A 484 10.34 17.00 13.81
N VAL A 485 9.20 16.46 14.23
CA VAL A 485 8.78 15.12 13.80
C VAL A 485 8.36 15.10 12.33
N THR A 486 7.78 16.19 11.80
CA THR A 486 7.40 16.27 10.37
C THR A 486 8.63 16.25 9.47
N ILE A 487 9.66 17.05 9.79
CA ILE A 487 10.93 17.08 9.04
C ILE A 487 11.57 15.69 9.04
N HIS A 488 11.58 14.99 10.19
CA HIS A 488 12.08 13.62 10.28
C HIS A 488 11.32 12.67 9.36
N ASN A 489 9.98 12.62 9.46
CA ASN A 489 9.16 11.70 8.68
C ASN A 489 9.25 11.98 7.16
N VAL A 490 9.36 13.24 6.74
CA VAL A 490 9.54 13.62 5.33
C VAL A 490 10.89 13.12 4.82
N PHE A 491 11.98 13.41 5.55
CA PHE A 491 13.31 12.92 5.22
C PHE A 491 13.35 11.39 5.13
N PHE A 492 12.73 10.71 6.09
CA PHE A 492 12.63 9.25 6.13
C PHE A 492 12.00 8.69 4.84
N MET A 493 10.86 9.25 4.41
CA MET A 493 10.15 8.79 3.22
C MET A 493 10.93 9.10 1.92
N ASN A 494 11.61 10.24 1.83
CA ASN A 494 12.49 10.52 0.69
C ASN A 494 13.68 9.55 0.65
N LYS A 495 14.26 9.23 1.81
CA LYS A 495 15.36 8.26 1.91
C LYS A 495 14.89 6.85 1.55
N LEU A 496 13.69 6.46 1.96
CA LEU A 496 13.04 5.20 1.56
C LEU A 496 12.94 5.10 0.03
N MET A 497 12.38 6.13 -0.62
CA MET A 497 12.24 6.16 -2.09
C MET A 497 13.59 6.09 -2.80
N ALA A 498 14.61 6.80 -2.30
CA ALA A 498 15.96 6.72 -2.84
C ALA A 498 16.57 5.32 -2.68
N SER A 499 16.36 4.67 -1.53
CA SER A 499 16.80 3.27 -1.27
C SER A 499 16.12 2.29 -2.22
N ILE A 500 14.81 2.45 -2.44
CA ILE A 500 14.03 1.65 -3.38
C ILE A 500 14.59 1.82 -4.80
N ARG A 501 14.83 3.04 -5.26
CA ARG A 501 15.41 3.30 -6.59
C ARG A 501 16.75 2.58 -6.75
N GLN A 502 17.65 2.74 -5.78
CA GLN A 502 18.95 2.07 -5.82
C GLN A 502 18.79 0.54 -5.80
N ALA A 503 17.88 0.01 -4.99
CA ALA A 503 17.66 -1.42 -4.91
C ALA A 503 17.04 -2.03 -6.18
N ILE A 504 16.25 -1.27 -6.95
CA ILE A 504 15.78 -1.70 -8.27
C ILE A 504 16.96 -1.75 -9.26
N LEU A 505 17.82 -0.71 -9.27
CA LEU A 505 19.00 -0.68 -10.14
C LEU A 505 20.00 -1.80 -9.84
N ASP A 506 20.12 -2.17 -8.56
CA ASP A 506 21.01 -3.22 -8.07
C ASP A 506 20.34 -4.62 -8.05
N ASP A 507 19.11 -4.77 -8.54
CA ASP A 507 18.30 -6.01 -8.53
C ASP A 507 18.21 -6.69 -7.14
N ARG A 508 18.00 -5.87 -6.10
CA ARG A 508 17.94 -6.29 -4.68
C ARG A 508 16.75 -5.71 -3.93
N LEU A 509 15.66 -5.41 -4.62
CA LEU A 509 14.46 -4.80 -4.03
C LEU A 509 13.90 -5.59 -2.84
N ASP A 510 13.83 -6.92 -2.96
CA ASP A 510 13.33 -7.80 -1.90
C ASP A 510 14.24 -7.81 -0.66
N GLN A 511 15.55 -7.72 -0.86
CA GLN A 511 16.52 -7.64 0.24
C GLN A 511 16.42 -6.27 0.93
N GLU A 512 16.27 -5.21 0.15
CA GLU A 512 16.10 -3.85 0.67
C GLU A 512 14.83 -3.73 1.52
N LYS A 513 13.74 -4.38 1.13
CA LYS A 513 12.47 -4.43 1.87
C LYS A 513 12.63 -4.78 3.35
N ASN A 514 13.53 -5.73 3.66
CA ASN A 514 13.80 -6.20 5.02
C ASN A 514 14.39 -5.11 5.94
N ASN A 515 14.98 -4.05 5.38
CA ASN A 515 15.48 -2.91 6.16
C ASN A 515 14.36 -2.00 6.69
N TRP A 516 13.19 -2.03 6.06
CA TRP A 516 12.10 -1.05 6.28
C TRP A 516 10.84 -1.65 6.87
N ILE A 517 10.59 -2.93 6.61
CA ILE A 517 9.41 -3.67 7.05
C ILE A 517 9.87 -4.83 7.93
N SER A 518 9.46 -4.79 9.19
CA SER A 518 9.59 -5.91 10.12
C SER A 518 8.57 -6.96 9.69
N GLU A 519 8.98 -8.23 9.54
CA GLU A 519 8.11 -9.33 9.09
C GLU A 519 6.71 -9.19 9.71
N ILE A 520 5.74 -8.76 8.89
CA ILE A 520 4.35 -9.01 9.17
C ILE A 520 4.13 -10.38 8.54
N PRO A 521 3.87 -11.45 9.31
CA PRO A 521 3.40 -12.70 8.74
C PRO A 521 1.97 -12.44 8.28
N LEU A 522 1.83 -11.89 7.09
CA LEU A 522 0.61 -11.92 6.31
C LEU A 522 1.04 -12.26 4.90
N HIS A 523 0.89 -13.56 4.64
CA HIS A 523 1.05 -14.23 3.37
C HIS A 523 2.48 -14.31 2.86
N PHE A 524 2.96 -15.55 2.89
CA PHE A 524 4.08 -16.03 2.12
C PHE A 524 3.93 -15.56 0.68
N ASP A 525 4.90 -14.80 0.20
CA ASP A 525 4.97 -14.45 -1.20
C ASP A 525 5.72 -15.58 -1.91
N LEU A 526 5.05 -16.26 -2.83
CA LEU A 526 5.69 -17.26 -3.68
C LEU A 526 6.87 -16.68 -4.45
N ALA A 527 6.92 -15.34 -4.59
CA ALA A 527 8.02 -14.59 -5.18
C ALA A 527 9.32 -14.58 -4.34
N SER A 528 9.31 -14.85 -3.02
CA SER A 528 10.53 -14.82 -2.18
C SER A 528 11.28 -16.16 -2.06
N LEU A 529 10.79 -17.21 -2.73
CA LEU A 529 11.53 -18.45 -3.00
C LEU A 529 12.54 -18.28 -4.13
#